data_AF-A0A948KJH8-F1
#
_entry.id   AF-A0A948KJH8-F1
#
_cell.length_a   1.000
_cell.length_b   1.000
_cell.length_c   1.000
_cell.angle_alpha   90.00
_cell.angle_beta   90.00
_cell.angle_gamma   90.00
#
_symmetry.space_group_name_H-M   'P 1'
#
loop_
_entity.id
_entity.type
_entity.pdbx_description
1 polymer ?
#
loop_
_entity_poly.entity_id
_entity_poly.type
_entity_poly.pdbx_seq_one_letter_code
_entity_poly.pdbx_strand_id
1 'polypeptide(L)'
;GGFLLYQNYERNPRAKPSWVWEVRSKKAGEFLKLVLPYLQIKKPQAELAIQFQEGIKPRQYKYHPKTEAELAVEEAQSILMHSLNK
;
A
#
# COMPACT_ATOMS: atom_id res chain seq x y z
N GLY A 1 4.53 -12.11 -8.97
CA GLY A 1 3.21 -12.28 -9.63
C GLY A 1 2.14 -11.60 -8.80
N GLY A 2 1.33 -10.77 -9.44
CA GLY A 2 0.04 -10.32 -8.89
C GLY A 2 -1.07 -11.30 -9.25
N PHE A 3 -2.30 -11.00 -8.88
CA PHE A 3 -3.45 -11.86 -9.11
C PHE A 3 -4.67 -11.05 -9.53
N LEU A 4 -5.56 -11.70 -10.27
CA LEU A 4 -6.79 -11.11 -10.76
C LEU A 4 -7.93 -11.47 -9.80
N LEU A 5 -8.63 -10.45 -9.32
CA LEU A 5 -9.79 -10.58 -8.45
C LEU A 5 -11.04 -10.13 -9.17
N TYR A 6 -12.12 -10.89 -9.03
CA TYR A 6 -13.44 -10.40 -9.37
C TYR A 6 -14.03 -9.67 -8.16
N GLN A 7 -14.32 -8.39 -8.32
CA GLN A 7 -14.93 -7.58 -7.27
C GLN A 7 -16.41 -7.37 -7.58
N ASN A 8 -17.27 -7.91 -6.71
CA ASN A 8 -18.70 -7.63 -6.69
C ASN A 8 -19.03 -6.79 -5.45
N TYR A 9 -19.50 -5.57 -5.66
CA TYR A 9 -19.75 -4.60 -4.59
C TYR A 9 -21.22 -4.58 -4.19
N GLU A 10 -21.69 -5.65 -3.55
CA GLU A 10 -23.09 -5.79 -3.13
C GLU A 10 -23.56 -4.68 -2.18
N ARG A 11 -22.64 -4.08 -1.42
CA ARG A 11 -22.93 -3.01 -0.46
C ARG A 11 -23.08 -1.61 -1.08
N ASN A 12 -22.64 -1.41 -2.32
CA ASN A 12 -22.76 -0.11 -3.00
C ASN A 12 -23.57 -0.29 -4.29
N PRO A 13 -24.85 0.13 -4.31
CA PRO A 13 -25.72 -0.09 -5.46
C PRO A 13 -25.25 0.63 -6.74
N ARG A 14 -24.29 1.57 -6.65
CA ARG A 14 -23.71 2.26 -7.81
C ARG A 14 -22.44 1.58 -8.33
N ALA A 15 -21.84 0.66 -7.58
CA ALA A 15 -20.60 0.02 -7.98
C ALA A 15 -20.89 -1.10 -8.98
N LYS A 16 -20.17 -1.07 -10.11
CA LYS A 16 -20.28 -2.11 -11.14
C LYS A 16 -19.29 -3.24 -10.85
N PRO A 17 -19.64 -4.50 -11.14
CA PRO A 17 -18.69 -5.59 -11.04
C PRO A 17 -17.48 -5.35 -11.96
N SER A 18 -16.28 -5.70 -11.50
CA SER A 18 -15.05 -5.50 -12.27
C SER A 18 -13.99 -6.53 -11.94
N TRP A 19 -13.08 -6.75 -12.88
CA TRP A 19 -11.86 -7.50 -12.64
C TRP A 19 -10.74 -6.53 -12.26
N VAL A 20 -10.06 -6.81 -11.15
CA VAL A 20 -8.96 -5.99 -10.64
C VAL A 20 -7.71 -6.83 -10.54
N TRP A 21 -6.63 -6.34 -11.12
CA TRP A 21 -5.31 -6.91 -10.88
C TRP A 21 -4.68 -6.22 -9.68
N GLU A 22 -4.16 -7.01 -8.75
CA GLU A 22 -3.48 -6.48 -7.58
C GLU A 22 -2.20 -7.23 -7.22
N VAL A 23 -1.31 -6.50 -6.55
CA VAL A 23 -0.11 -7.02 -5.92
C VAL A 23 -0.08 -6.55 -4.48
N ARG A 24 0.28 -7.43 -3.55
CA ARG A 24 0.23 -7.16 -2.10
C ARG A 24 1.59 -7.33 -1.43
N SER A 25 1.73 -6.70 -0.26
CA SER A 25 2.84 -6.89 0.68
C SER A 25 4.22 -6.63 0.05
N LYS A 26 5.25 -7.40 0.43
CA LYS A 26 6.63 -7.23 -0.05
C LYS A 26 6.75 -7.18 -1.59
N LYS A 27 5.98 -8.00 -2.30
CA LYS A 27 5.97 -8.02 -3.77
C LYS A 27 5.48 -6.70 -4.36
N ALA A 28 4.57 -6.01 -3.69
CA ALA A 28 4.11 -4.70 -4.12
C ALA A 28 5.23 -3.66 -4.02
N GLY A 29 6.00 -3.68 -2.93
CA GLY A 29 7.17 -2.79 -2.77
C GLY A 29 8.23 -3.02 -3.85
N GLU A 30 8.56 -4.29 -4.15
CA GLU A 30 9.49 -4.63 -5.24
C GLU A 30 8.97 -4.17 -6.60
N PHE A 31 7.69 -4.37 -6.88
CA PHE A 31 7.06 -3.91 -8.11
C PHE A 31 7.09 -2.39 -8.24
N LEU A 32 6.74 -1.66 -7.17
CA LEU A 32 6.76 -0.20 -7.15
C LEU A 32 8.15 0.35 -7.47
N LYS A 33 9.23 -0.25 -6.94
CA LYS A 33 10.61 0.15 -7.25
C LYS A 33 10.94 0.05 -8.76
N LEU A 34 10.43 -0.98 -9.44
CA LEU A 34 10.67 -1.19 -10.87
C LEU A 34 9.94 -0.16 -11.74
N VAL A 35 8.71 0.20 -11.36
CA VAL A 35 7.90 1.15 -12.14
C VAL A 35 8.13 2.61 -11.76
N LEU A 36 8.76 2.87 -10.61
CA LEU A 36 8.97 4.22 -10.06
C LEU A 36 9.56 5.22 -11.05
N PRO A 37 10.57 4.89 -11.89
CA PRO A 37 11.14 5.84 -12.84
C PRO A 37 10.13 6.34 -13.89
N TYR A 38 9.06 5.58 -14.11
CA TYR A 38 8.04 5.86 -15.13
C TYR A 38 6.78 6.50 -14.56
N LEU A 39 6.65 6.58 -13.23
CA LEU A 39 5.51 7.22 -12.60
C LEU A 39 5.66 8.74 -12.65
N GLN A 40 4.64 9.42 -13.17
CA GLN A 40 4.55 10.88 -13.16
C GLN A 40 3.55 11.34 -12.11
N ILE A 41 2.28 10.96 -12.29
CA ILE A 41 1.18 11.41 -11.42
C ILE A 41 1.23 10.73 -10.04
N LYS A 42 1.52 9.42 -10.01
CA LYS A 42 1.50 8.60 -8.78
C LYS A 42 2.88 8.39 -8.15
N LYS A 43 3.88 9.19 -8.56
CA LYS A 43 5.25 9.06 -8.06
C LYS A 43 5.36 9.31 -6.55
N PRO A 44 4.81 10.41 -5.99
CA PRO A 44 4.94 10.67 -4.55
C PRO A 44 4.32 9.56 -3.67
N GLN A 45 3.17 9.02 -4.11
CA GLN A 45 2.50 7.91 -3.42
C GLN A 45 3.33 6.63 -3.47
N ALA A 46 3.97 6.34 -4.61
CA ALA A 46 4.82 5.18 -4.76
C ALA A 46 6.09 5.27 -3.89
N GLU A 47 6.73 6.44 -3.82
CA GLU A 47 7.89 6.68 -2.94
C GLU A 47 7.52 6.46 -1.47
N LEU A 48 6.40 7.02 -1.03
CA LEU A 48 5.91 6.84 0.33
C LEU A 48 5.57 5.38 0.64
N ALA A 49 4.92 4.68 -0.29
CA ALA A 49 4.59 3.27 -0.13
C ALA A 49 5.84 2.39 -0.06
N ILE A 50 6.90 2.70 -0.82
CA ILE A 50 8.20 2.02 -0.73
C ILE A 50 8.82 2.26 0.65
N GLN A 51 8.86 3.51 1.13
CA GLN A 51 9.39 3.85 2.46
C GLN A 51 8.63 3.13 3.58
N PHE A 52 7.30 3.12 3.53
CA PHE A 52 6.46 2.38 4.47
C PHE A 52 6.82 0.89 4.45
N GLN A 53 6.90 0.27 3.27
CA GLN A 53 7.17 -1.16 3.13
C GLN A 53 8.58 -1.55 3.60
N GLU A 54 9.57 -0.66 3.48
CA GLU A 54 10.94 -0.86 3.99
C GLU A 54 11.03 -0.71 5.52
N GLY A 55 10.17 0.12 6.11
CA GLY A 55 10.05 0.27 7.56
C GLY A 55 9.45 -0.95 8.27
N ILE A 56 8.72 -1.81 7.54
CA ILE A 56 8.13 -3.03 8.11
C ILE A 56 9.23 -4.05 8.39
N LYS A 57 9.64 -4.14 9.66
CA LYS A 57 10.52 -5.21 10.12
C LYS A 57 9.77 -6.55 10.14
N PRO A 58 10.40 -7.66 9.70
CA PRO A 58 9.82 -8.98 9.89
C PRO A 58 9.66 -9.23 11.39
N ARG A 59 8.42 -9.45 11.84
CA ARG A 59 8.14 -9.77 13.23
C ARG A 59 8.80 -11.11 13.55
N GLN A 60 9.92 -11.07 14.27
CA GLN A 60 10.61 -12.27 14.75
C GLN A 60 9.71 -13.10 15.70
N TYR A 61 8.76 -12.45 16.37
CA TYR A 61 7.83 -13.08 17.30
C TYR A 61 6.38 -12.73 16.97
N LYS A 62 5.49 -13.72 17.07
CA LYS A 62 4.06 -13.64 16.73
C LYS A 62 3.31 -12.55 17.52
N TYR A 63 3.87 -12.09 18.65
CA TYR A 63 3.24 -11.17 19.60
C TYR A 63 4.09 -9.94 19.95
N HIS A 64 4.95 -9.46 19.06
CA HIS A 64 5.63 -8.19 19.35
C HIS A 64 4.70 -7.01 19.00
N PRO A 65 4.17 -6.26 20.00
CA PRO A 65 3.42 -5.05 19.73
C PRO A 65 4.36 -4.01 19.11
N LYS A 66 3.80 -3.11 18.29
CA LYS A 66 4.56 -1.96 17.78
C LYS A 66 4.86 -1.02 18.93
N THR A 67 6.03 -0.41 18.90
CA THR A 67 6.34 0.70 19.81
C THR A 67 5.50 1.93 19.47
N GLU A 68 5.33 2.84 20.43
CA GLU A 68 4.64 4.12 20.20
C GLU A 68 5.30 4.93 19.08
N ALA A 69 6.63 4.91 19.00
CA ALA A 69 7.38 5.57 17.94
C ALA A 69 7.07 4.97 16.55
N GLU A 70 6.98 3.64 16.44
CA GLU A 70 6.62 2.99 15.17
C GLU A 70 5.19 3.32 14.75
N LEU A 71 4.25 3.37 15.71
CA LEU A 71 2.87 3.76 15.45
C LEU A 71 2.78 5.22 14.96
N ALA A 72 3.48 6.14 15.62
CA ALA A 72 3.52 7.54 15.21
C ALA A 72 4.05 7.74 13.78
N VAL A 73 5.07 6.97 13.39
CA VAL A 73 5.61 7.00 12.01
C VAL A 73 4.57 6.52 11.01
N GLU A 74 3.89 5.40 11.28
CA GLU A 74 2.86 4.87 10.38
C GLU A 74 1.66 5.80 10.24
N GLU A 75 1.24 6.43 11.34
CA GLU A 75 0.17 7.43 11.33
C GLU A 75 0.57 8.66 10.48
N ALA A 76 1.79 9.17 10.67
CA ALA A 76 2.29 10.29 9.87
C ALA A 76 2.33 9.94 8.36
N GLN A 77 2.78 8.72 8.01
CA GLN A 77 2.77 8.24 6.63
C GLN A 77 1.34 8.08 6.09
N SER A 78 0.40 7.59 6.90
CA SER A 78 -1.01 7.48 6.51
C SER A 78 -1.64 8.85 6.21
N ILE A 79 -1.39 9.85 7.07
CA ILE A 79 -1.84 11.23 6.86
C ILE A 79 -1.25 11.80 5.56
N LEU A 80 0.05 11.60 5.33
CA LEU A 80 0.70 12.05 4.10
C LEU A 80 0.06 11.40 2.87
N MET A 81 -0.16 10.08 2.89
CA MET A 81 -0.79 9.33 1.80
C MET A 81 -2.18 9.88 1.47
N HIS A 82 -2.99 10.20 2.48
CA HIS A 82 -4.29 10.79 2.30
C HIS A 82 -4.23 12.19 1.68
N SER A 83 -3.29 13.03 2.11
CA SER A 83 -3.09 14.37 1.52
C SER A 83 -2.66 14.35 0.05
N LEU A 84 -2.04 13.25 -0.39
CA LEU A 84 -1.62 13.05 -1.79
C LEU A 84 -2.76 12.55 -2.70
N ASN A 85 -3.93 12.22 -2.15
CA ASN A 85 -5.12 11.89 -2.92
C ASN A 85 -5.94 13.17 -3.16
N LYS A 86 -5.48 13.97 -4.13
CA LYS A 86 -6.25 15.07 -4.73
C LYS A 86 -7.16 14.55 -5.83
#